data_AF-A0A6I5CE36-F1
#
_entry.id   AF-A0A6I5CE36-F1
#
_cell.length_a   1.000
_cell.length_b   1.000
_cell.length_c   1.000
_cell.angle_alpha   90.00
_cell.angle_beta   90.00
_cell.angle_gamma   90.00
#
_symmetry.space_group_name_H-M   'P 1'
#
loop_
_entity.id
_entity.type
_entity.pdbx_description
1 polymer ?
#
loop_
_entity_poly.entity_id
_entity_poly.type
_entity_poly.pdbx_seq_one_letter_code
_entity_poly.pdbx_strand_id
1 'polypeptide(L)'
;QGPPQPQYAAPARPAAPSGPALNLRNPVHATERELLKLALQRPELVSPAFDAYGTDEFTAPPYAAVRQAVLDAGGAEYGTADPQEYLVRVREAAPDDTVRAMVTELAVEAIMRRVVDEMYAGEVLVRVRRRAVERRIRDLNSTVARLGTGGDPAGLAAAQNELWVLQQYDQALAVKGAAAL
;
A
#
# COMPACT_ATOMS: atom_id res chain seq x y z
N GLN A 1 32.47 -1.92 -55.82
CA GLN A 1 32.36 -1.05 -54.64
C GLN A 1 30.89 -0.78 -54.41
N GLY A 2 30.28 -1.39 -53.39
CA GLY A 2 28.88 -1.14 -53.01
C GLY A 2 28.84 -0.23 -51.78
N PRO A 3 27.80 0.60 -51.59
CA PRO A 3 27.73 1.55 -50.48
C PRO A 3 27.48 0.82 -49.13
N PRO A 4 27.99 1.36 -48.01
CA PRO A 4 27.75 0.78 -46.68
C PRO A 4 26.32 1.05 -46.20
N GLN A 5 25.69 0.04 -45.60
CA GLN A 5 24.35 0.14 -45.02
C GLN A 5 24.39 0.91 -43.69
N PRO A 6 23.44 1.83 -43.43
CA PRO A 6 23.32 2.48 -42.13
C PRO A 6 22.75 1.51 -41.09
N GLN A 7 23.50 1.33 -39.99
CA GLN A 7 23.03 0.63 -38.80
C GLN A 7 21.93 1.47 -38.15
N TYR A 8 20.71 0.94 -38.14
CA TYR A 8 19.60 1.50 -37.36
C TYR A 8 19.91 1.33 -35.87
N ALA A 9 20.22 2.43 -35.19
CA ALA A 9 20.29 2.48 -33.74
C ALA A 9 18.89 2.25 -33.16
N ALA A 10 18.74 1.19 -32.38
CA ALA A 10 17.52 0.94 -31.62
C ALA A 10 17.35 2.06 -30.56
N PRO A 11 16.12 2.59 -30.35
CA PRO A 11 15.90 3.60 -29.32
C PRO A 11 16.14 2.99 -27.93
N ALA A 12 16.99 3.65 -27.14
CA ALA A 12 17.21 3.33 -25.75
C ALA A 12 15.87 3.39 -24.99
N ARG A 13 15.49 2.30 -24.32
CA ARG A 13 14.36 2.30 -23.38
C ARG A 13 14.65 3.34 -22.30
N PRO A 14 13.69 4.23 -21.95
CA PRO A 14 13.87 5.13 -20.83
C PRO A 14 14.11 4.30 -19.57
N ALA A 15 15.25 4.51 -18.91
CA ALA A 15 15.47 3.99 -17.57
C ALA A 15 14.41 4.64 -16.67
N ALA A 16 13.61 3.80 -16.01
CA ALA A 16 12.64 4.29 -15.04
C ALA A 16 13.40 5.09 -13.95
N PRO A 17 12.92 6.28 -13.56
CA PRO A 17 13.53 7.02 -12.47
C PRO A 17 13.33 6.21 -11.18
N SER A 18 14.43 5.65 -10.66
CA SER A 18 14.45 5.10 -9.31
C SER A 18 14.36 6.27 -8.34
N GLY A 19 13.20 6.47 -7.72
CA GLY A 19 13.04 7.36 -6.57
C GLY A 19 14.01 7.02 -5.42
N PRO A 20 14.03 7.82 -4.33
CA PRO A 20 14.94 7.62 -3.21
C PRO A 20 14.87 6.17 -2.76
N ALA A 21 16.04 5.52 -2.70
CA ALA A 21 16.17 4.06 -2.60
C ALA A 21 15.65 3.52 -1.26
N LEU A 22 14.33 3.52 -1.08
CA LEU A 22 13.64 2.49 -0.32
C LEU A 22 14.21 1.19 -0.85
N ASN A 23 14.80 0.39 0.04
CA ASN A 23 15.46 -0.84 -0.39
C ASN A 23 14.39 -1.74 -1.02
N LEU A 24 14.25 -1.69 -2.35
CA LEU A 24 13.23 -2.41 -3.14
C LEU A 24 13.40 -3.93 -3.01
N ARG A 25 14.49 -4.39 -2.39
CA ARG A 25 14.69 -5.78 -1.95
C ARG A 25 13.82 -6.17 -0.76
N ASN A 26 13.22 -5.21 -0.05
CA ASN A 26 12.28 -5.50 1.03
C ASN A 26 10.91 -5.90 0.44
N PRO A 27 10.48 -7.17 0.59
CA PRO A 27 9.18 -7.63 0.08
C PRO A 27 7.99 -6.96 0.79
N VAL A 28 8.21 -6.32 1.94
CA VAL A 28 7.18 -5.50 2.62
C VAL A 28 6.89 -4.25 1.80
N HIS A 29 7.93 -3.44 1.59
CA HIS A 29 7.84 -2.21 0.82
C HIS A 29 7.42 -2.45 -0.64
N ALA A 30 7.82 -3.58 -1.24
CA ALA A 30 7.39 -3.92 -2.59
C ALA A 30 5.87 -4.08 -2.69
N THR A 31 5.22 -4.76 -1.74
CA THR A 31 3.75 -4.90 -1.73
C THR A 31 3.05 -3.59 -1.41
N GLU A 32 3.58 -2.79 -0.48
CA GLU A 32 3.02 -1.46 -0.16
C GLU A 32 3.05 -0.54 -1.39
N ARG A 33 4.18 -0.53 -2.11
CA ARG A 33 4.32 0.18 -3.38
C ARG A 33 3.30 -0.29 -4.40
N GLU A 34 3.15 -1.61 -4.54
CA GLU A 34 2.19 -2.20 -5.46
C GLU A 34 0.75 -1.77 -5.14
N LEU A 35 0.39 -1.74 -3.86
CA LEU A 35 -0.92 -1.29 -3.41
C LEU A 35 -1.16 0.19 -3.74
N LEU A 36 -0.16 1.06 -3.52
CA LEU A 36 -0.27 2.47 -3.87
C LEU A 36 -0.41 2.68 -5.38
N LYS A 37 0.29 1.89 -6.20
CA LYS A 37 0.10 1.93 -7.66
C LYS A 37 -1.32 1.56 -8.05
N LEU A 38 -1.88 0.50 -7.45
CA LEU A 38 -3.27 0.12 -7.68
C LEU A 38 -4.23 1.25 -7.26
N ALA A 39 -4.04 1.86 -6.09
CA ALA A 39 -4.90 2.96 -5.62
C ALA A 39 -4.83 4.23 -6.47
N LEU A 40 -3.68 4.50 -7.13
CA LEU A 40 -3.49 5.67 -7.99
C LEU A 40 -3.94 5.42 -9.44
N GLN A 41 -3.72 4.22 -9.95
CA GLN A 41 -3.96 3.89 -11.37
C GLN A 41 -5.28 3.18 -11.64
N ARG A 42 -5.76 2.40 -10.66
CA ARG A 42 -6.94 1.54 -10.73
C ARG A 42 -7.75 1.61 -9.42
N PRO A 43 -8.16 2.82 -8.98
CA PRO A 43 -8.93 2.99 -7.74
C PRO A 43 -10.19 2.10 -7.69
N GLU A 44 -10.79 1.83 -8.85
CA GLU A 44 -11.98 1.00 -9.01
C GLU A 44 -11.78 -0.46 -8.56
N LEU A 45 -10.53 -0.95 -8.52
CA LEU A 45 -10.20 -2.33 -8.11
C LEU A 45 -9.92 -2.47 -6.62
N VAL A 46 -9.73 -1.35 -5.91
CA VAL A 46 -9.32 -1.37 -4.50
C VAL A 46 -10.26 -0.59 -3.58
N SER A 47 -11.10 0.29 -4.11
CA SER A 47 -12.15 0.97 -3.36
C SER A 47 -13.35 0.03 -3.10
N PRO A 48 -14.01 0.08 -1.93
CA PRO A 48 -13.74 0.96 -0.79
C PRO A 48 -12.69 0.41 0.17
N ALA A 49 -12.22 -0.83 -0.03
CA ALA A 49 -11.37 -1.53 0.93
C ALA A 49 -10.09 -0.74 1.27
N PHE A 50 -9.40 -0.17 0.26
CA PHE A 50 -8.21 0.65 0.43
C PHE A 50 -8.44 1.88 1.32
N ASP A 51 -9.62 2.49 1.23
CA ASP A 51 -9.92 3.71 1.99
C ASP A 51 -10.05 3.44 3.49
N ALA A 52 -10.36 2.20 3.87
CA ALA A 52 -10.33 1.74 5.26
C ALA A 52 -8.90 1.44 5.79
N TYR A 53 -7.84 1.60 4.98
CA TYR A 53 -6.45 1.41 5.45
C TYR A 53 -5.95 2.68 6.13
N GLY A 54 -5.43 2.53 7.34
CA GLY A 54 -4.71 3.59 8.05
C GLY A 54 -3.31 3.81 7.48
N THR A 55 -2.75 4.99 7.72
CA THR A 55 -1.38 5.31 7.32
C THR A 55 -0.35 4.48 8.07
N ASP A 56 -0.66 4.07 9.30
CA ASP A 56 0.21 3.26 10.15
C ASP A 56 0.43 1.84 9.59
N GLU A 57 -0.44 1.38 8.70
CA GLU A 57 -0.32 0.09 8.00
C GLU A 57 0.79 0.07 6.96
N PHE A 58 1.25 1.25 6.51
CA PHE A 58 2.38 1.41 5.61
C PHE A 58 3.66 1.60 6.42
N THR A 59 4.57 0.65 6.32
CA THR A 59 5.80 0.61 7.14
C THR A 59 6.89 1.54 6.61
N ALA A 60 6.90 1.84 5.32
CA ALA A 60 7.82 2.82 4.73
C ALA A 60 7.27 4.25 4.89
N PRO A 61 8.00 5.18 5.55
CA PRO A 61 7.51 6.55 5.76
C PRO A 61 7.05 7.29 4.48
N PRO A 62 7.75 7.16 3.32
CA PRO A 62 7.28 7.80 2.10
C PRO A 62 5.95 7.23 1.58
N TYR A 63 5.70 5.92 1.77
CA TYR A 63 4.45 5.28 1.35
C TYR A 63 3.30 5.63 2.27
N ALA A 64 3.55 5.76 3.58
CA ALA A 64 2.58 6.30 4.52
C ALA A 64 2.18 7.75 4.14
N ALA A 65 3.14 8.58 3.73
CA ALA A 65 2.86 9.94 3.27
C ALA A 65 2.04 9.99 1.97
N VAL A 66 2.31 9.10 1.02
CA VAL A 66 1.46 8.95 -0.19
C VAL A 66 0.05 8.48 0.19
N ARG A 67 -0.08 7.50 1.08
CA ARG A 67 -1.40 7.03 1.56
C ARG A 67 -2.19 8.17 2.20
N GLN A 68 -1.53 9.01 3.01
CA GLN A 68 -2.13 10.19 3.61
C GLN A 68 -2.60 11.20 2.55
N ALA A 69 -1.76 11.49 1.55
CA ALA A 69 -2.15 12.37 0.45
C ALA A 69 -3.37 11.84 -0.33
N VAL A 70 -3.48 10.52 -0.51
CA VAL A 70 -4.69 9.90 -1.10
C VAL A 70 -5.91 10.08 -0.20
N LEU A 71 -5.76 9.92 1.12
CA LEU A 71 -6.85 10.14 2.08
C LEU A 71 -7.34 11.60 2.01
N ASP A 72 -6.42 12.55 2.05
CA ASP A 72 -6.70 14.00 2.04
C ASP A 72 -7.32 14.46 0.71
N ALA A 73 -7.06 13.74 -0.38
CA ALA A 73 -7.68 13.95 -1.69
C ALA A 73 -9.11 13.41 -1.82
N GLY A 74 -9.65 12.77 -0.78
CA GLY A 74 -11.00 12.16 -0.79
C GLY A 74 -10.99 10.63 -0.99
N GLY A 75 -9.83 9.98 -0.89
CA GLY A 75 -9.69 8.53 -1.02
C GLY A 75 -9.69 8.01 -2.46
N ALA A 76 -9.47 6.71 -2.60
CA ALA A 76 -9.60 5.99 -3.85
C ALA A 76 -11.06 5.99 -4.36
N GLU A 77 -12.05 6.09 -3.47
CA GLU A 77 -13.45 6.31 -3.84
C GLU A 77 -13.63 7.54 -4.74
N TYR A 78 -13.00 8.68 -4.41
CA TYR A 78 -13.03 9.86 -5.27
C TYR A 78 -12.41 9.57 -6.65
N GLY A 79 -11.31 8.80 -6.68
CA GLY A 79 -10.68 8.36 -7.93
C GLY A 79 -11.56 7.48 -8.81
N THR A 80 -12.55 6.79 -8.23
CA THR A 80 -13.54 6.01 -8.98
C THR A 80 -14.60 6.92 -9.61
N ALA A 81 -14.95 8.03 -8.94
CA ALA A 81 -15.93 9.00 -9.43
C ALA A 81 -15.34 9.94 -10.50
N ASP A 82 -14.17 10.54 -10.23
CA ASP A 82 -13.52 11.53 -11.10
C ASP A 82 -12.03 11.20 -11.35
N PRO A 83 -11.72 10.20 -12.21
CA PRO A 83 -10.34 9.75 -12.43
C PRO A 83 -9.39 10.83 -12.98
N GLN A 84 -9.92 11.79 -13.75
CA GLN A 84 -9.11 12.86 -14.35
C GLN A 84 -8.59 13.86 -13.31
N GLU A 85 -9.43 14.21 -12.34
CA GLU A 85 -9.11 15.21 -11.30
C GLU A 85 -8.36 14.57 -10.12
N TYR A 86 -8.59 13.28 -9.89
CA TYR A 86 -8.06 12.55 -8.75
C TYR A 86 -6.54 12.67 -8.58
N LEU A 87 -5.75 12.38 -9.63
CA LEU A 87 -4.28 12.48 -9.53
C LEU A 87 -3.79 13.91 -9.30
N VAL A 88 -4.52 14.92 -9.77
CA VAL A 88 -4.21 16.33 -9.49
C VAL A 88 -4.41 16.60 -8.00
N ARG A 89 -5.59 16.24 -7.46
CA ARG A 89 -5.90 16.37 -6.03
C ARG A 89 -4.89 15.67 -5.13
N VAL A 90 -4.54 14.41 -5.43
CA VAL A 90 -3.54 13.67 -4.63
C VAL A 90 -2.18 14.36 -4.64
N ARG A 91 -1.77 14.95 -5.77
CA ARG A 91 -0.51 15.71 -5.86
C ARG A 91 -0.57 17.06 -5.16
N GLU A 92 -1.73 17.70 -5.10
CA GLU A 92 -1.95 18.95 -4.37
C GLU A 92 -2.03 18.72 -2.85
N ALA A 93 -2.56 17.58 -2.42
CA ALA A 93 -2.59 17.16 -1.02
C ALA A 93 -1.22 16.69 -0.49
N ALA A 94 -0.25 16.43 -1.37
CA ALA A 94 1.08 16.01 -0.96
C ALA A 94 1.77 17.09 -0.09
N PRO A 95 2.36 16.73 1.06
CA PRO A 95 2.91 17.69 2.02
C PRO A 95 4.18 18.39 1.53
N ASP A 96 4.90 17.78 0.58
CA ASP A 96 6.15 18.31 0.02
C ASP A 96 6.40 17.80 -1.41
N ASP A 97 7.42 18.37 -2.06
CA ASP A 97 7.84 18.01 -3.42
C ASP A 97 8.30 16.55 -3.56
N THR A 98 8.81 15.95 -2.49
CA THR A 98 9.28 14.56 -2.52
C THR A 98 8.10 13.61 -2.62
N VAL A 99 7.05 13.81 -1.82
CA VAL A 99 5.82 13.02 -1.89
C VAL A 99 5.11 13.26 -3.21
N ARG A 100 5.05 14.51 -3.69
CA ARG A 100 4.47 14.86 -4.99
C ARG A 100 5.18 14.16 -6.15
N ALA A 101 6.51 14.09 -6.12
CA ALA A 101 7.29 13.34 -7.10
C ALA A 101 6.97 11.84 -7.02
N MET A 102 6.90 11.27 -5.81
CA MET A 102 6.57 9.86 -5.59
C MET A 102 5.17 9.49 -6.10
N VAL A 103 4.14 10.32 -5.84
CA VAL A 103 2.80 10.12 -6.40
C VAL A 103 2.86 10.06 -7.93
N THR A 104 3.60 10.98 -8.55
CA THR A 104 3.74 11.06 -10.01
C THR A 104 4.44 9.80 -10.57
N GLU A 105 5.47 9.31 -9.89
CA GLU A 105 6.18 8.07 -10.23
C GLU A 105 5.27 6.85 -10.11
N LEU A 106 4.56 6.71 -8.99
CA LEU A 106 3.65 5.58 -8.74
C LEU A 106 2.42 5.60 -9.64
N ALA A 107 1.96 6.76 -10.09
CA ALA A 107 0.83 6.88 -11.01
C ALA A 107 1.12 6.35 -12.43
N VAL A 108 2.40 6.15 -12.79
CA VAL A 108 2.79 5.68 -14.13
C VAL A 108 3.67 4.43 -14.11
N GLU A 109 4.22 4.06 -12.95
CA GLU A 109 5.01 2.84 -12.84
C GLU A 109 4.15 1.61 -13.18
N ALA A 110 4.70 0.72 -14.01
CA ALA A 110 4.02 -0.53 -14.35
C ALA A 110 3.68 -1.35 -13.10
N ILE A 111 2.42 -1.76 -13.01
CA ILE A 111 1.95 -2.77 -12.06
C ILE A 111 2.66 -4.09 -12.40
N MET A 112 3.11 -4.83 -11.38
CA MET A 112 3.95 -6.02 -11.54
C MET A 112 3.29 -7.10 -12.41
N ARG A 113 1.95 -7.15 -12.42
CA ARG A 113 1.19 -8.11 -13.19
C ARG A 113 0.71 -7.52 -14.50
N ARG A 114 0.81 -8.33 -15.57
CA ARG A 114 0.35 -7.95 -16.93
C ARG A 114 -1.16 -7.77 -17.02
N VAL A 115 -1.91 -8.57 -16.26
CA VAL A 115 -3.37 -8.48 -16.13
C VAL A 115 -3.64 -8.04 -14.70
N VAL A 116 -4.28 -6.89 -14.57
CA VAL A 116 -4.64 -6.27 -13.30
C VAL A 116 -6.14 -6.45 -13.14
N ASP A 117 -6.55 -7.37 -12.30
CA ASP A 117 -7.93 -7.75 -12.03
C ASP A 117 -8.27 -7.63 -10.53
N GLU A 118 -9.55 -7.75 -10.19
CA GLU A 118 -10.05 -7.68 -8.81
C GLU A 118 -9.40 -8.72 -7.90
N MET A 119 -9.14 -9.93 -8.43
CA MET A 119 -8.46 -11.00 -7.70
C MET A 119 -7.05 -10.58 -7.28
N TYR A 120 -6.26 -10.03 -8.22
CA TYR A 120 -4.92 -9.55 -7.93
C TYR A 120 -4.92 -8.36 -6.97
N ALA A 121 -5.81 -7.38 -7.18
CA ALA A 121 -5.94 -6.23 -6.30
C ALA A 121 -6.29 -6.66 -4.87
N GLY A 122 -7.23 -7.61 -4.73
CA GLY A 122 -7.60 -8.23 -3.47
C GLY A 122 -6.45 -8.96 -2.78
N GLU A 123 -5.62 -9.72 -3.51
CA GLU A 123 -4.43 -10.37 -2.96
C GLU A 123 -3.42 -9.36 -2.38
N VAL A 124 -3.20 -8.25 -3.08
CA VAL A 124 -2.27 -7.19 -2.64
C VAL A 124 -2.81 -6.49 -1.40
N LEU A 125 -4.09 -6.12 -1.39
CA LEU A 125 -4.79 -5.54 -0.23
C LEU A 125 -4.65 -6.43 1.01
N VAL A 126 -5.03 -7.71 0.89
CA VAL A 126 -4.96 -8.68 1.99
C VAL A 126 -3.53 -8.82 2.50
N ARG A 127 -2.54 -8.87 1.61
CA ARG A 127 -1.13 -9.03 2.00
C ARG A 127 -0.62 -7.84 2.82
N VAL A 128 -1.01 -6.61 2.47
CA VAL A 128 -0.67 -5.42 3.28
C VAL A 128 -1.38 -5.48 4.63
N ARG A 129 -2.71 -5.72 4.62
CA ARG A 129 -3.53 -5.77 5.83
C ARG A 129 -3.04 -6.80 6.83
N ARG A 130 -2.77 -8.03 6.38
CA ARG A 130 -2.28 -9.12 7.24
C ARG A 130 -0.96 -8.76 7.91
N ARG A 131 -0.03 -8.14 7.20
CA ARG A 131 1.25 -7.70 7.79
C ARG A 131 1.05 -6.64 8.88
N ALA A 132 0.11 -5.70 8.67
CA ALA A 132 -0.23 -4.71 9.67
C ALA A 132 -0.87 -5.36 10.91
N VAL A 133 -1.79 -6.30 10.71
CA VAL A 133 -2.45 -7.07 11.78
C VAL A 133 -1.45 -7.93 12.55
N GLU A 134 -0.56 -8.65 11.87
CA GLU A 134 0.50 -9.47 12.50
C GLU A 134 1.43 -8.64 13.38
N ARG A 135 1.82 -7.44 12.92
CA ARG A 135 2.60 -6.50 13.72
C ARG A 135 1.82 -6.04 14.95
N ARG A 136 0.55 -5.65 14.79
CA ARG A 136 -0.30 -5.22 15.91
C ARG A 136 -0.51 -6.33 16.94
N ILE A 137 -0.70 -7.57 16.50
CA ILE A 137 -0.76 -8.77 17.35
C ILE A 137 0.54 -8.92 18.15
N ARG A 138 1.71 -8.74 17.53
CA ARG A 138 3.01 -8.81 18.24
C ARG A 138 3.15 -7.73 19.32
N ASP A 139 2.73 -6.52 19.00
CA ASP A 139 2.77 -5.38 19.94
C ASP A 139 1.81 -5.59 21.12
N LEU A 140 0.61 -6.12 20.85
CA LEU A 140 -0.36 -6.47 21.89
C LEU A 140 0.11 -7.62 22.76
N ASN A 141 0.72 -8.68 22.21
CA ASN A 141 1.31 -9.75 23.01
C ASN A 141 2.36 -9.20 23.99
N SER A 142 3.21 -8.28 23.54
CA SER A 142 4.20 -7.61 24.38
C SER A 142 3.54 -6.76 25.48
N THR A 143 2.39 -6.15 25.18
CA THR A 143 1.59 -5.37 26.13
C THR A 143 0.92 -6.26 27.17
N VAL A 144 0.28 -7.36 26.75
CA VAL A 144 -0.34 -8.37 27.61
C VAL A 144 0.69 -8.96 28.58
N ALA A 145 1.88 -9.32 28.10
CA ALA A 145 2.95 -9.87 28.94
C ALA A 145 3.39 -8.88 30.05
N ARG A 146 3.41 -7.58 29.75
CA ARG A 146 3.76 -6.52 30.71
C ARG A 146 2.66 -6.25 31.73
N LEU A 147 1.40 -6.23 31.29
CA LEU A 147 0.25 -6.00 32.18
C LEU A 147 0.02 -7.18 33.14
N GLY A 148 0.29 -8.41 32.68
CA GLY A 148 0.18 -9.62 33.49
C GLY A 148 1.10 -9.64 34.72
N THR A 149 2.22 -8.92 34.68
CA THR A 149 3.14 -8.79 35.83
C THR A 149 2.91 -7.52 36.65
N GLY A 150 2.14 -6.56 36.14
CA GLY A 150 1.97 -5.22 36.72
C GLY A 150 0.72 -5.03 37.59
N GLY A 151 -0.17 -6.02 37.68
CA GLY A 151 -1.33 -5.98 38.58
C GLY A 151 -2.48 -5.08 38.14
N ASP A 152 -2.67 -4.87 36.83
CA ASP A 152 -3.85 -4.21 36.24
C ASP A 152 -4.76 -5.22 35.52
N PRO A 153 -5.76 -5.82 36.20
CA PRO A 153 -6.62 -6.83 35.61
C PRO A 153 -7.56 -6.28 34.52
N ALA A 154 -7.97 -5.02 34.63
CA ALA A 154 -8.90 -4.40 33.69
C ALA A 154 -8.20 -4.09 32.36
N GLY A 155 -7.02 -3.47 32.40
CA GLY A 155 -6.20 -3.24 31.22
C GLY A 155 -5.78 -4.55 30.56
N LEU A 156 -5.43 -5.57 31.36
CA LEU A 156 -5.10 -6.90 30.85
C LEU A 156 -6.28 -7.58 30.14
N ALA A 157 -7.50 -7.49 30.68
CA ALA A 157 -8.70 -8.04 30.05
C ALA A 157 -9.01 -7.35 28.70
N ALA A 158 -8.89 -6.02 28.65
CA ALA A 158 -9.07 -5.25 27.42
C ALA A 158 -8.05 -5.63 26.34
N ALA A 159 -6.77 -5.70 26.69
CA ALA A 159 -5.70 -6.06 25.76
C ALA A 159 -5.84 -7.50 25.22
N GLN A 160 -6.28 -8.45 26.06
CA GLN A 160 -6.57 -9.83 25.64
C GLN A 160 -7.76 -9.88 24.68
N ASN A 161 -8.80 -9.09 24.91
CA ASN A 161 -9.95 -9.02 24.01
C ASN A 161 -9.56 -8.47 22.63
N GLU A 162 -8.82 -7.36 22.59
CA GLU A 162 -8.30 -6.79 21.33
C GLU A 162 -7.44 -7.80 20.58
N LEU A 163 -6.54 -8.50 21.29
CA LEU A 163 -5.70 -9.55 20.72
C LEU A 163 -6.53 -10.68 20.09
N TRP A 164 -7.56 -11.18 20.79
CA TRP A 164 -8.43 -12.23 20.29
C TRP A 164 -9.24 -11.81 19.05
N VAL A 165 -9.70 -10.57 19.01
CA VAL A 165 -10.39 -9.99 17.84
C VAL A 165 -9.44 -9.94 16.63
N LEU A 166 -8.22 -9.44 16.82
CA LEU A 166 -7.24 -9.35 15.72
C LEU A 166 -6.78 -10.72 15.23
N GLN A 167 -6.65 -11.71 16.12
CA GLN A 167 -6.32 -13.09 15.73
C GLN A 167 -7.41 -13.70 14.83
N GLN A 168 -8.69 -13.50 15.17
CA GLN A 168 -9.78 -13.95 14.30
C GLN A 168 -9.81 -13.20 12.98
N TYR A 169 -9.50 -11.91 12.99
CA TYR A 169 -9.43 -11.13 11.77
C TYR A 169 -8.30 -11.61 10.84
N ASP A 170 -7.11 -11.89 11.35
CA ASP A 170 -6.03 -12.49 10.55
C ASP A 170 -6.44 -13.86 9.98
N GLN A 171 -7.11 -14.70 10.77
CA GLN A 171 -7.62 -15.98 10.28
C GLN A 171 -8.68 -15.79 9.18
N ALA A 172 -9.57 -14.82 9.33
CA ALA A 172 -10.57 -14.50 8.30
C ALA A 172 -9.89 -14.04 7.00
N LEU A 173 -8.88 -13.18 7.08
CA LEU A 173 -8.08 -12.73 5.93
C LEU A 173 -7.33 -13.91 5.27
N ALA A 174 -6.82 -14.86 6.06
CA ALA A 174 -6.12 -16.03 5.54
C ALA A 174 -7.06 -17.00 4.80
N VAL A 175 -8.29 -17.19 5.29
CA VAL A 175 -9.24 -18.16 4.74
C VAL A 175 -10.08 -17.57 3.61
N LYS A 176 -10.59 -16.35 3.80
CA LYS A 176 -11.55 -15.70 2.89
C LYS A 176 -10.90 -14.68 1.95
N GLY A 177 -9.63 -14.32 2.19
CA GLY A 177 -8.92 -13.34 1.36
C GLY A 177 -9.62 -11.98 1.37
N ALA A 178 -9.82 -11.41 0.18
CA ALA A 178 -10.38 -10.08 0.01
C ALA A 178 -11.83 -9.95 0.51
N ALA A 179 -12.58 -11.06 0.58
CA ALA A 179 -13.94 -11.07 1.11
C ALA A 179 -14.01 -10.86 2.65
N ALA A 180 -12.87 -10.80 3.33
CA ALA A 180 -12.78 -10.45 4.75
C ALA A 180 -12.32 -9.00 5.00
N LEU A 181 -12.04 -8.21 3.95
CA LEU A 181 -11.77 -6.78 4.06
C LEU A 181 -13.07 -6.01 4.25
#